data_AF-U7P0J4-F1
#
_entry.id   AF-U7P0J4-F1
#
_cell.length_a   1.000
_cell.length_b   1.000
_cell.length_c   1.000
_cell.angle_alpha   90.00
_cell.angle_beta   90.00
_cell.angle_gamma   90.00
#
_symmetry.space_group_name_H-M   'P 1'
#
loop_
_entity.id
_entity.type
_entity.pdbx_description
1 polymer ?
#
loop_
_entity_poly.entity_id
_entity_poly.type
_entity_poly.pdbx_seq_one_letter_code
_entity_poly.pdbx_strand_id
1 'polypeptide(L)'
;ETYSEPPKVFRRGIATTADHLQKFTVLADIANELSTQLDLDREELDRSGYSPGTYSNRYAAVIECCINELYSSLDGVRDVIFATFQGIRGVQKKSTEKTFRYATDNNYGPEFPKELADILKRANDDWFYKLRRYRTEFTHGSLGSCHKNPEDSKISYFHQGLGTQRKALVVDDIVSYINEVYAKCLELQTEIFEFFYDHLTLKPTQTLCGFYKGRAYMREVTPERPLTFHSGVCLSTHYEFECPMKEKCGAYAAALGEVHAYYAALRSRPLPPALCIRYKGSVSAN
;
A
#
# COMPACT_ATOMS: atom_id res chain seq x y z
N GLU A 1 15.53 26.53 -19.95
CA GLU A 1 15.90 26.02 -18.61
C GLU A 1 16.35 24.58 -18.74
N THR A 2 17.54 24.27 -18.25
CA THR A 2 18.12 22.92 -18.29
C THR A 2 17.33 22.00 -17.36
N TYR A 3 16.71 20.99 -17.95
CA TYR A 3 15.91 19.98 -17.29
C TYR A 3 16.74 19.22 -16.24
N SER A 4 16.47 19.41 -14.95
CA SER A 4 16.92 18.44 -13.95
C SER A 4 15.94 17.28 -13.94
N GLU A 5 16.45 16.05 -14.10
CA GLU A 5 15.65 14.87 -13.81
C GLU A 5 15.11 14.95 -12.37
N PRO A 6 13.88 14.46 -12.11
CA PRO A 6 13.38 14.40 -10.74
C PRO A 6 14.40 13.64 -9.88
N PRO A 7 14.70 14.12 -8.67
CA PRO A 7 15.72 13.52 -7.82
C PRO A 7 15.51 12.02 -7.70
N LYS A 8 16.59 11.22 -7.77
CA LYS A 8 16.53 9.74 -7.62
C LYS A 8 15.70 9.29 -6.40
N VAL A 9 15.70 10.12 -5.35
CA VAL A 9 14.91 9.92 -4.12
C VAL A 9 13.40 9.96 -4.38
N PHE A 10 12.91 10.84 -5.25
CA PHE A 10 11.49 10.95 -5.62
C PHE A 10 11.00 9.67 -6.32
N ARG A 11 11.69 9.25 -7.38
CA ARG A 11 11.37 8.01 -8.13
C ARG A 11 11.42 6.79 -7.21
N ARG A 12 12.44 6.71 -6.34
CA ARG A 12 12.56 5.64 -5.34
C ARG A 12 11.42 5.69 -4.32
N GLY A 13 10.99 6.86 -3.87
CA GLY A 13 9.89 7.02 -2.93
C GLY A 13 8.59 6.44 -3.47
N ILE A 14 8.23 6.79 -4.72
CA ILE A 14 7.05 6.23 -5.41
C ILE A 14 7.14 4.70 -5.51
N ALA A 15 8.27 4.17 -5.99
CA ALA A 15 8.48 2.73 -6.09
C ALA A 15 8.37 2.03 -4.73
N THR A 16 8.98 2.62 -3.69
CA THR A 16 8.95 2.10 -2.31
C THR A 16 7.51 1.95 -1.81
N THR A 17 6.65 2.94 -2.07
CA THR A 17 5.23 2.85 -1.71
C THR A 17 4.54 1.67 -2.40
N ALA A 18 4.72 1.51 -3.71
CA ALA A 18 4.11 0.41 -4.47
C ALA A 18 4.65 -0.96 -4.07
N ASP A 19 5.96 -1.10 -3.92
CA ASP A 19 6.64 -2.36 -3.62
C ASP A 19 6.24 -2.90 -2.24
N HIS A 20 6.11 -2.03 -1.23
CA HIS A 20 5.66 -2.44 0.11
C HIS A 20 4.18 -2.84 0.13
N LEU A 21 3.32 -2.17 -0.63
CA LEU A 21 1.93 -2.62 -0.80
C LEU A 21 1.84 -3.98 -1.51
N GLN A 22 2.70 -4.22 -2.52
CA GLN A 22 2.75 -5.52 -3.17
C GLN A 22 3.18 -6.63 -2.21
N LYS A 23 4.19 -6.38 -1.37
CA LYS A 23 4.59 -7.33 -0.31
C LYS A 23 3.45 -7.60 0.67
N PHE A 24 2.75 -6.54 1.10
CA PHE A 24 1.56 -6.68 1.94
C PHE A 24 0.53 -7.63 1.30
N THR A 25 0.22 -7.48 0.01
CA THR A 25 -0.73 -8.38 -0.68
C THR A 25 -0.27 -9.84 -0.64
N VAL A 26 1.01 -10.11 -0.91
CA VAL A 26 1.56 -11.47 -0.84
C VAL A 26 1.47 -12.04 0.57
N LEU A 27 1.79 -11.24 1.60
CA LEU A 27 1.68 -11.67 2.99
C LEU A 27 0.21 -11.88 3.41
N ALA A 28 -0.71 -11.07 2.91
CA ALA A 28 -2.14 -11.22 3.14
C ALA A 28 -2.66 -12.54 2.56
N ASP A 29 -2.21 -12.94 1.37
CA ASP A 29 -2.54 -14.24 0.77
C ASP A 29 -2.01 -15.40 1.63
N ILE A 30 -0.77 -15.30 2.11
CA ILE A 30 -0.18 -16.29 3.03
C ILE A 30 -0.97 -16.35 4.34
N ALA A 31 -1.37 -15.19 4.90
CA ALA A 31 -2.20 -15.15 6.10
C ALA A 31 -3.55 -15.84 5.85
N ASN A 32 -4.20 -15.59 4.70
CA ASN A 32 -5.45 -16.26 4.34
C ASN A 32 -5.31 -17.79 4.32
N GLU A 33 -4.20 -18.31 3.79
CA GLU A 33 -3.90 -19.74 3.82
C GLU A 33 -3.67 -20.28 5.23
N LEU A 34 -2.88 -19.57 6.04
CA LEU A 34 -2.58 -19.98 7.42
C LEU A 34 -3.81 -19.91 8.32
N SER A 35 -4.77 -19.01 8.04
CA SER A 35 -5.99 -18.85 8.85
C SER A 35 -6.79 -20.14 8.97
N THR A 36 -6.73 -21.01 7.96
CA THR A 36 -7.48 -22.28 7.94
C THR A 36 -6.83 -23.34 8.83
N GLN A 37 -5.61 -23.11 9.32
CA GLN A 37 -4.86 -24.04 10.15
C GLN A 37 -4.97 -23.67 11.65
N LEU A 38 -5.54 -22.52 11.99
CA LEU A 38 -5.72 -22.10 13.38
C LEU A 38 -6.62 -23.05 14.19
N ASP A 39 -7.58 -23.70 13.53
CA ASP A 39 -8.46 -24.67 14.17
C ASP A 39 -7.69 -25.91 14.67
N LEU A 40 -6.55 -26.24 14.05
CA LEU A 40 -5.70 -27.38 14.45
C LEU A 40 -5.06 -27.18 15.83
N ASP A 41 -4.63 -25.95 16.16
CA ASP A 41 -4.08 -25.65 17.50
C ASP A 41 -5.16 -25.84 18.57
N ARG A 42 -6.41 -25.49 18.25
CA ARG A 42 -7.53 -25.70 19.16
C ARG A 42 -7.88 -27.18 19.31
N GLU A 43 -7.99 -27.92 18.21
CA GLU A 43 -8.27 -29.36 18.27
C GLU A 43 -7.24 -30.10 19.12
N GLU A 44 -5.98 -29.70 19.03
CA GLU A 44 -4.92 -30.22 19.90
C GLU A 44 -5.12 -29.84 21.37
N LEU A 45 -5.48 -28.59 21.66
CA LEU A 45 -5.79 -28.12 23.01
C LEU A 45 -6.98 -28.88 23.61
N ASP A 46 -8.06 -29.04 22.85
CA ASP A 46 -9.29 -29.73 23.27
C ASP A 46 -9.03 -31.23 23.52
N ARG A 47 -8.18 -31.86 22.70
CA ARG A 47 -7.83 -33.29 22.83
C ARG A 47 -6.83 -33.56 23.96
N SER A 48 -5.81 -32.71 24.10
CA SER A 48 -4.64 -33.00 24.94
C SER A 48 -4.57 -32.15 26.21
N GLY A 49 -5.44 -31.15 26.36
CA GLY A 49 -5.35 -30.13 27.41
C GLY A 49 -4.19 -29.15 27.23
N TYR A 50 -3.45 -29.25 26.12
CA TYR A 50 -2.28 -28.44 25.80
C TYR A 50 -2.13 -28.32 24.29
N SER A 51 -1.72 -27.13 23.81
CA SER A 51 -1.23 -26.93 22.45
C SER A 51 0.00 -26.00 22.50
N PRO A 52 1.04 -26.27 21.70
CA PRO A 52 2.17 -25.36 21.53
C PRO A 52 1.82 -24.09 20.73
N GLY A 53 0.61 -23.99 20.15
CA GLY A 53 0.18 -22.81 19.39
C GLY A 53 0.99 -22.60 18.10
N THR A 54 1.33 -23.67 17.41
CA THR A 54 2.25 -23.61 16.26
C THR A 54 1.67 -22.76 15.14
N TYR A 55 0.39 -22.95 14.82
CA TYR A 55 -0.28 -22.21 13.74
C TYR A 55 -0.61 -20.78 14.15
N SER A 56 -0.96 -20.57 15.41
CA SER A 56 -1.14 -19.27 16.05
C SER A 56 0.10 -18.40 15.90
N ASN A 57 1.28 -18.92 16.26
CA ASN A 57 2.55 -18.20 16.16
C ASN A 57 2.93 -17.90 14.71
N ARG A 58 2.75 -18.87 13.80
CA ARG A 58 3.02 -18.66 12.37
C ARG A 58 2.11 -17.58 11.78
N TYR A 59 0.83 -17.62 12.11
CA TYR A 59 -0.14 -16.62 11.65
C TYR A 59 0.19 -15.24 12.23
N ALA A 60 0.49 -15.15 13.53
CA ALA A 60 0.90 -13.91 14.19
C ALA A 60 2.12 -13.27 13.52
N ALA A 61 3.15 -14.07 13.19
CA ALA A 61 4.35 -13.57 12.53
C ALA A 61 4.06 -12.94 11.16
N VAL A 62 3.16 -13.56 10.36
CA VAL A 62 2.77 -13.02 9.06
C VAL A 62 1.93 -11.74 9.22
N ILE A 63 1.03 -11.70 10.19
CA ILE A 63 0.20 -10.53 10.52
C ILE A 63 1.04 -9.32 10.96
N GLU A 64 2.03 -9.55 11.81
CA GLU A 64 2.97 -8.52 12.23
C GLU A 64 3.79 -7.98 11.05
N CYS A 65 4.23 -8.87 10.15
CA CYS A 65 4.85 -8.47 8.89
C CYS A 65 3.91 -7.64 8.00
N CYS A 66 2.63 -8.01 7.87
CA CYS A 66 1.64 -7.20 7.13
C CYS A 66 1.61 -5.75 7.66
N ILE A 67 1.54 -5.59 8.97
CA ILE A 67 1.49 -4.26 9.62
C ILE A 67 2.79 -3.48 9.40
N ASN A 68 3.94 -4.16 9.44
CA ASN A 68 5.23 -3.56 9.13
C ASN A 68 5.31 -3.08 7.66
N GLU A 69 4.79 -3.85 6.72
CA GLU A 69 4.75 -3.47 5.30
C GLU A 69 3.80 -2.29 5.04
N LEU A 70 2.64 -2.24 5.71
CA LEU A 70 1.72 -1.10 5.63
C LEU A 70 2.40 0.20 6.12
N TYR A 71 3.11 0.16 7.25
CA TYR A 71 3.88 1.32 7.71
C TYR A 71 5.00 1.68 6.72
N SER A 72 5.72 0.69 6.21
CA SER A 72 6.85 0.90 5.29
C SER A 72 6.41 1.49 3.95
N SER A 73 5.17 1.26 3.51
CA SER A 73 4.60 1.94 2.34
C SER A 73 4.56 3.48 2.50
N LEU A 74 4.46 3.97 3.74
CA LEU A 74 4.46 5.40 4.08
C LEU A 74 5.89 5.98 4.16
N ASP A 75 6.93 5.15 4.27
CA ASP A 75 8.32 5.61 4.14
C ASP A 75 8.59 6.13 2.72
N GLY A 76 7.95 5.52 1.71
CA GLY A 76 8.00 6.01 0.33
C GLY A 76 7.35 7.38 0.17
N VAL A 77 6.19 7.60 0.80
CA VAL A 77 5.50 8.91 0.84
C VAL A 77 6.41 9.97 1.47
N ARG A 78 7.03 9.67 2.61
CA ARG A 78 8.01 10.57 3.24
C ARG A 78 9.14 10.92 2.27
N ASP A 79 9.69 9.94 1.56
CA ASP A 79 10.79 10.16 0.62
C ASP A 79 10.38 11.06 -0.55
N VAL A 80 9.13 10.94 -1.03
CA VAL A 80 8.54 11.84 -2.04
C VAL A 80 8.44 13.27 -1.49
N ILE A 81 7.83 13.44 -0.31
CA ILE A 81 7.71 14.76 0.35
C ILE A 81 9.08 15.40 0.56
N PHE A 82 10.05 14.63 1.06
CA PHE A 82 11.41 15.10 1.26
C PHE A 82 12.06 15.54 -0.06
N ALA A 83 11.91 14.76 -1.13
CA ALA A 83 12.51 15.09 -2.42
C ALA A 83 11.89 16.34 -3.05
N THR A 84 10.60 16.59 -2.85
CA THR A 84 9.91 17.76 -3.40
C THR A 84 10.18 19.03 -2.60
N PHE A 85 10.21 18.92 -1.27
CA PHE A 85 10.26 20.07 -0.35
C PHE A 85 11.59 20.16 0.41
N GLN A 86 12.66 19.60 -0.15
CA GLN A 86 13.98 19.61 0.48
C GLN A 86 14.42 21.06 0.75
N GLY A 87 14.86 21.34 1.97
CA GLY A 87 15.33 22.66 2.39
C GLY A 87 14.28 23.47 3.14
N ILE A 88 12.99 23.09 3.09
CA ILE A 88 11.97 23.68 3.95
C ILE A 88 12.16 23.18 5.39
N ARG A 89 12.05 24.10 6.36
CA ARG A 89 12.18 23.78 7.79
C ARG A 89 11.21 22.66 8.18
N GLY A 90 11.72 21.67 8.92
CA GLY A 90 10.92 20.53 9.39
C GLY A 90 10.86 19.35 8.40
N VAL A 91 11.08 19.57 7.11
CA VAL A 91 11.10 18.50 6.10
C VAL A 91 12.40 17.70 6.23
N GLN A 92 12.28 16.39 6.43
CA GLN A 92 13.43 15.50 6.62
C GLN A 92 13.19 14.09 6.07
N LYS A 93 14.28 13.40 5.76
CA LYS A 93 14.24 12.02 5.27
C LYS A 93 14.28 10.94 6.36
N LYS A 94 14.67 11.28 7.59
CA LYS A 94 15.12 10.28 8.57
C LYS A 94 14.01 9.53 9.30
N SER A 95 12.82 10.10 9.40
CA SER A 95 11.77 9.57 10.28
C SER A 95 10.39 9.88 9.74
N THR A 96 9.65 8.82 9.42
CA THR A 96 8.25 8.90 8.99
C THR A 96 7.38 9.41 10.11
N GLU A 97 7.57 8.91 11.34
CA GLU A 97 6.92 9.48 12.53
C GLU A 97 7.03 11.00 12.60
N LYS A 98 8.25 11.55 12.46
CA LYS A 98 8.44 12.99 12.58
C LYS A 98 7.75 13.76 11.45
N THR A 99 7.62 13.18 10.26
CA THR A 99 6.84 13.79 9.17
C THR A 99 5.39 14.03 9.58
N PHE A 100 4.73 13.01 10.12
CA PHE A 100 3.33 13.13 10.57
C PHE A 100 3.21 14.00 11.82
N ARG A 101 4.10 13.82 12.80
CA ARG A 101 4.08 14.60 14.04
C ARG A 101 4.32 16.09 13.80
N TYR A 102 5.22 16.46 12.90
CA TYR A 102 5.51 17.87 12.63
C TYR A 102 4.32 18.62 12.02
N ALA A 103 3.46 17.93 11.28
CA ALA A 103 2.19 18.51 10.83
C ALA A 103 1.27 18.84 12.02
N THR A 104 1.20 17.93 13.01
CA THR A 104 0.37 18.09 14.21
C THR A 104 0.90 19.22 15.10
N ASP A 105 2.21 19.27 15.28
CA ASP A 105 2.90 20.25 16.13
C ASP A 105 3.08 21.63 15.45
N ASN A 106 2.65 21.81 14.18
CA ASN A 106 2.91 22.99 13.36
C ASN A 106 4.42 23.33 13.23
N ASN A 107 5.28 22.32 13.14
CA ASN A 107 6.73 22.47 13.10
C ASN A 107 7.32 22.65 11.69
N TYR A 108 6.49 22.65 10.65
CA TYR A 108 6.93 22.95 9.30
C TYR A 108 7.23 24.45 9.08
N GLY A 109 8.05 24.77 8.08
CA GLY A 109 8.27 26.14 7.61
C GLY A 109 7.02 26.70 6.91
N PRO A 110 6.87 28.04 6.84
CA PRO A 110 5.72 28.69 6.19
C PRO A 110 5.60 28.36 4.69
N GLU A 111 6.67 27.90 4.04
CA GLU A 111 6.69 27.49 2.64
C GLU A 111 6.14 26.07 2.42
N PHE A 112 5.97 25.28 3.49
CA PHE A 112 5.39 23.94 3.36
C PHE A 112 3.90 24.05 3.05
N PRO A 113 3.36 23.32 2.06
CA PRO A 113 1.96 23.44 1.68
C PRO A 113 1.04 23.10 2.85
N LYS A 114 0.15 24.06 3.19
CA LYS A 114 -0.80 23.89 4.29
C LYS A 114 -1.71 22.68 4.08
N GLU A 115 -2.19 22.48 2.86
CA GLU A 115 -3.03 21.34 2.49
C GLU A 115 -2.34 20.00 2.80
N LEU A 116 -1.07 19.85 2.41
CA LEU A 116 -0.30 18.65 2.69
C LEU A 116 -0.05 18.46 4.20
N ALA A 117 0.17 19.55 4.95
CA ALA A 117 0.26 19.49 6.41
C ALA A 117 -1.07 19.03 7.02
N ASP A 118 -2.20 19.55 6.57
CA ASP A 118 -3.52 19.18 7.08
C ASP A 118 -3.81 17.70 6.81
N ILE A 119 -3.47 17.18 5.62
CA ILE A 119 -3.57 15.74 5.28
C ILE A 119 -2.77 14.87 6.26
N LEU A 120 -1.48 15.20 6.46
CA LEU A 120 -0.60 14.46 7.37
C LEU A 120 -1.08 14.52 8.82
N LYS A 121 -1.56 15.68 9.26
CA LYS A 121 -2.10 15.88 10.61
C LYS A 121 -3.32 15.01 10.86
N ARG A 122 -4.30 15.02 9.94
CA ARG A 122 -5.51 14.17 10.05
C ARG A 122 -5.14 12.70 10.20
N ALA A 123 -4.22 12.20 9.38
CA ALA A 123 -3.78 10.81 9.47
C ALA A 123 -3.05 10.51 10.80
N ASN A 124 -2.22 11.44 11.29
CA ASN A 124 -1.54 11.32 12.58
C ASN A 124 -2.52 11.20 13.75
N ASP A 125 -3.54 12.06 13.77
CA ASP A 125 -4.51 12.18 14.86
C ASP A 125 -5.54 11.03 14.87
N ASP A 126 -5.82 10.41 13.72
CA ASP A 126 -6.77 9.29 13.60
C ASP A 126 -6.10 7.92 13.84
N TRP A 127 -5.17 7.51 12.97
CA TRP A 127 -4.76 6.09 12.89
C TRP A 127 -3.26 5.85 12.86
N PHE A 128 -2.48 6.76 12.29
CA PHE A 128 -1.05 6.54 12.03
C PHE A 128 -0.25 6.34 13.31
N TYR A 129 -0.61 7.04 14.41
CA TYR A 129 0.06 6.87 15.69
C TYR A 129 -0.01 5.42 16.21
N LYS A 130 -1.18 4.78 16.08
CA LYS A 130 -1.40 3.39 16.48
C LYS A 130 -0.61 2.43 15.59
N LEU A 131 -0.64 2.63 14.28
CA LEU A 131 0.15 1.84 13.32
C LEU A 131 1.65 1.92 13.65
N ARG A 132 2.19 3.12 13.88
CA ARG A 132 3.60 3.31 14.26
C ARG A 132 3.94 2.51 15.52
N ARG A 133 3.11 2.62 16.56
CA ARG A 133 3.34 1.93 17.84
C ARG A 133 3.40 0.41 17.63
N TYR A 134 2.49 -0.13 16.81
CA TYR A 134 2.46 -1.55 16.49
C TYR A 134 3.71 -1.96 15.72
N ARG A 135 4.06 -1.24 14.65
CA ARG A 135 5.28 -1.50 13.88
C ARG A 135 6.54 -1.48 14.74
N THR A 136 6.66 -0.52 15.66
CA THR A 136 7.81 -0.45 16.58
C THR A 136 7.91 -1.71 17.42
N GLU A 137 6.82 -2.15 18.03
CA GLU A 137 6.84 -3.36 18.84
C GLU A 137 7.10 -4.61 17.99
N PHE A 138 6.43 -4.77 16.86
CA PHE A 138 6.61 -5.96 16.00
C PHE A 138 8.00 -6.07 15.36
N THR A 139 8.75 -4.96 15.31
CA THR A 139 10.14 -4.98 14.82
C THR A 139 11.14 -5.31 15.93
N HIS A 140 10.84 -4.97 17.19
CA HIS A 140 11.83 -4.95 18.28
C HIS A 140 11.44 -5.77 19.51
N GLY A 141 10.18 -6.14 19.64
CA GLY A 141 9.59 -6.84 20.77
C GLY A 141 9.49 -8.35 20.54
N SER A 142 8.69 -8.99 21.40
CA SER A 142 8.34 -10.40 21.27
C SER A 142 7.36 -10.63 20.11
N LEU A 143 7.13 -11.90 19.76
CA LEU A 143 6.02 -12.29 18.91
C LEU A 143 4.70 -12.29 19.70
N GLY A 144 3.60 -11.89 19.06
CA GLY A 144 2.25 -12.03 19.60
C GLY A 144 1.69 -13.44 19.42
N SER A 145 0.38 -13.56 19.65
CA SER A 145 -0.36 -14.81 19.39
C SER A 145 -1.74 -14.51 18.84
N CYS A 146 -2.24 -15.40 17.98
CA CYS A 146 -3.57 -15.30 17.39
C CYS A 146 -4.48 -16.41 17.86
N HIS A 147 -5.76 -16.11 18.03
CA HIS A 147 -6.78 -17.09 18.35
C HIS A 147 -7.99 -16.87 17.46
N LYS A 148 -8.50 -17.93 16.85
CA LYS A 148 -9.73 -17.88 16.05
C LYS A 148 -10.91 -18.26 16.92
N ASN A 149 -11.85 -17.34 17.06
CA ASN A 149 -13.09 -17.57 17.78
C ASN A 149 -14.00 -18.54 16.99
N PRO A 150 -14.49 -19.65 17.59
CA PRO A 150 -15.46 -20.53 16.94
C PRO A 150 -16.75 -19.87 16.50
N GLU A 151 -17.26 -18.92 17.30
CA GLU A 151 -18.64 -18.47 17.19
C GLU A 151 -18.83 -17.53 16.01
N ASP A 152 -17.89 -16.60 15.83
CA ASP A 152 -17.94 -15.58 14.78
C ASP A 152 -16.77 -15.66 13.78
N SER A 153 -15.90 -16.68 13.91
CA SER A 153 -14.70 -16.86 13.08
C SER A 153 -13.70 -15.71 13.11
N LYS A 154 -13.86 -14.76 14.03
CA LYS A 154 -12.91 -13.64 14.17
C LYS A 154 -11.59 -14.12 14.70
N ILE A 155 -10.53 -13.46 14.25
CA ILE A 155 -9.18 -13.77 14.72
C ILE A 155 -8.76 -12.65 15.66
N SER A 156 -8.66 -12.97 16.94
CA SER A 156 -8.14 -12.07 17.96
C SER A 156 -6.62 -12.17 18.02
N TYR A 157 -5.96 -11.05 18.27
CA TYR A 157 -4.51 -10.93 18.42
C TYR A 157 -4.14 -10.42 19.80
N PHE A 158 -3.15 -11.06 20.42
CA PHE A 158 -2.68 -10.76 21.76
C PHE A 158 -1.19 -10.42 21.73
N HIS A 159 -0.81 -9.34 22.41
CA HIS A 159 0.60 -8.95 22.51
C HIS A 159 0.93 -8.34 23.87
N GLN A 160 1.90 -8.93 24.57
CA GLN A 160 2.28 -8.50 25.92
C GLN A 160 2.96 -7.12 25.91
N GLY A 161 3.91 -6.89 25.01
CA GLY A 161 4.66 -5.63 24.92
C GLY A 161 3.84 -4.40 24.47
N LEU A 162 2.68 -4.62 23.84
CA LEU A 162 1.78 -3.53 23.44
C LEU A 162 0.73 -3.20 24.51
N GLY A 163 0.70 -3.97 25.60
CA GLY A 163 -0.24 -3.80 26.69
C GLY A 163 0.10 -2.63 27.62
N THR A 164 -0.52 -2.67 28.79
CA THR A 164 -0.09 -1.94 29.98
C THR A 164 0.70 -2.89 30.88
N GLN A 165 1.34 -2.39 31.93
CA GLN A 165 2.03 -3.23 32.93
C GLN A 165 1.15 -4.35 33.53
N ARG A 166 -0.18 -4.23 33.45
CA ARG A 166 -1.12 -5.17 34.08
C ARG A 166 -1.95 -6.00 33.09
N LYS A 167 -1.98 -5.63 31.80
CA LYS A 167 -2.85 -6.25 30.81
C LYS A 167 -2.20 -6.21 29.44
N ALA A 168 -2.12 -7.35 28.77
CA ALA A 168 -1.72 -7.44 27.37
C ALA A 168 -2.65 -6.59 26.48
N LEU A 169 -2.15 -6.17 25.33
CA LEU A 169 -3.02 -5.69 24.26
C LEU A 169 -3.85 -6.87 23.75
N VAL A 170 -5.14 -6.62 23.56
CA VAL A 170 -6.05 -7.52 22.84
C VAL A 170 -6.66 -6.73 21.69
N VAL A 171 -6.56 -7.27 20.48
CA VAL A 171 -7.30 -6.80 19.31
C VAL A 171 -8.28 -7.90 18.95
N ASP A 172 -9.57 -7.69 19.19
CA ASP A 172 -10.59 -8.76 19.05
C ASP A 172 -10.71 -9.25 17.59
N ASP A 173 -10.50 -8.35 16.64
CA ASP A 173 -10.55 -8.61 15.21
C ASP A 173 -9.34 -7.99 14.50
N ILE A 174 -8.25 -8.77 14.40
CA ILE A 174 -7.01 -8.29 13.79
C ILE A 174 -7.12 -8.15 12.27
N VAL A 175 -7.98 -8.95 11.64
CA VAL A 175 -8.22 -8.93 10.19
C VAL A 175 -8.90 -7.62 9.80
N SER A 176 -9.98 -7.25 10.48
CA SER A 176 -10.69 -5.99 10.30
C SER A 176 -9.76 -4.80 10.56
N TYR A 177 -8.95 -4.85 11.62
CA TYR A 177 -7.98 -3.79 11.89
C TYR A 177 -6.98 -3.62 10.74
N ILE A 178 -6.39 -4.69 10.23
CA ILE A 178 -5.45 -4.62 9.10
C ILE A 178 -6.13 -4.05 7.85
N ASN A 179 -7.34 -4.51 7.55
CA ASN A 179 -8.08 -4.06 6.36
C ASN A 179 -8.44 -2.57 6.46
N GLU A 180 -8.83 -2.11 7.64
CA GLU A 180 -9.06 -0.68 7.91
C GLU A 180 -7.78 0.13 7.69
N VAL A 181 -6.66 -0.28 8.30
CA VAL A 181 -5.38 0.44 8.15
C VAL A 181 -4.90 0.41 6.70
N TYR A 182 -5.06 -0.70 5.98
CA TYR A 182 -4.75 -0.78 4.56
C TYR A 182 -5.55 0.23 3.74
N ALA A 183 -6.87 0.31 3.96
CA ALA A 183 -7.72 1.30 3.30
C ALA A 183 -7.27 2.74 3.61
N LYS A 184 -6.97 3.04 4.88
CA LYS A 184 -6.47 4.36 5.29
C LYS A 184 -5.10 4.69 4.69
N CYS A 185 -4.21 3.71 4.54
CA CYS A 185 -2.95 3.88 3.81
C CYS A 185 -3.19 4.25 2.33
N LEU A 186 -4.10 3.54 1.66
CA LEU A 186 -4.44 3.83 0.26
C LEU A 186 -5.08 5.20 0.09
N GLU A 187 -6.02 5.56 0.96
CA GLU A 187 -6.67 6.88 0.96
C GLU A 187 -5.64 8.00 1.14
N LEU A 188 -4.78 7.89 2.17
CA LEU A 188 -3.72 8.86 2.41
C LEU A 188 -2.76 9.00 1.22
N GLN A 189 -2.32 7.87 0.66
CA GLN A 189 -1.46 7.89 -0.52
C GLN A 189 -2.16 8.56 -1.70
N THR A 190 -3.44 8.26 -1.91
CA THR A 190 -4.25 8.88 -2.97
C THR A 190 -4.31 10.39 -2.79
N GLU A 191 -4.68 10.88 -1.61
CA GLU A 191 -4.76 12.32 -1.34
C GLU A 191 -3.41 13.03 -1.56
N ILE A 192 -2.31 12.44 -1.07
CA ILE A 192 -0.97 13.03 -1.22
C ILE A 192 -0.52 13.03 -2.69
N PHE A 193 -0.77 11.95 -3.43
CA PHE A 193 -0.37 11.88 -4.84
C PHE A 193 -1.30 12.71 -5.74
N GLU A 194 -2.57 12.89 -5.39
CA GLU A 194 -3.46 13.85 -6.04
C GLU A 194 -2.95 15.28 -5.83
N PHE A 195 -2.58 15.63 -4.59
CA PHE A 195 -1.93 16.91 -4.29
C PHE A 195 -0.70 17.12 -5.18
N PHE A 196 0.20 16.13 -5.27
CA PHE A 196 1.37 16.24 -6.15
C PHE A 196 0.99 16.34 -7.63
N TYR A 197 -0.02 15.61 -8.07
CA TYR A 197 -0.46 15.63 -9.45
C TYR A 197 -0.97 17.01 -9.86
N ASP A 198 -1.67 17.73 -8.97
CA ASP A 198 -2.23 19.04 -9.24
C ASP A 198 -1.20 20.18 -9.14
N HIS A 199 -0.10 19.95 -8.43
CA HIS A 199 0.92 20.99 -8.17
C HIS A 199 2.25 20.77 -8.90
N LEU A 200 2.52 19.58 -9.43
CA LEU A 200 3.73 19.29 -10.20
C LEU A 200 3.51 19.48 -11.69
N THR A 201 4.56 19.89 -12.40
CA THR A 201 4.52 19.97 -13.87
C THR A 201 4.42 18.58 -14.47
N LEU A 202 3.28 18.31 -15.10
CA LEU A 202 2.97 17.09 -15.82
C LEU A 202 3.83 17.00 -17.09
N LYS A 203 4.71 16.00 -17.16
CA LYS A 203 5.55 15.74 -18.34
C LYS A 203 5.32 14.32 -18.84
N PRO A 204 5.34 14.09 -20.16
CA PRO A 204 5.31 12.74 -20.72
C PRO A 204 6.40 11.88 -20.10
N THR A 205 6.05 10.66 -19.73
CA THR A 205 7.00 9.71 -19.14
C THR A 205 6.92 8.35 -19.83
N GLN A 206 8.06 7.69 -19.97
CA GLN A 206 8.11 6.36 -20.52
C GLN A 206 7.80 5.34 -19.44
N THR A 207 6.80 4.50 -19.68
CA THR A 207 6.36 3.43 -18.78
C THR A 207 6.58 2.09 -19.44
N LEU A 208 7.17 1.15 -18.69
CA LEU A 208 7.28 -0.25 -19.09
C LEU A 208 5.90 -0.90 -19.02
N CYS A 209 5.45 -1.47 -20.13
CA CYS A 209 4.23 -2.27 -20.22
C CYS A 209 4.48 -3.73 -19.86
N GLY A 210 5.68 -4.25 -20.14
CA GLY A 210 6.07 -5.63 -19.84
C GLY A 210 7.14 -6.17 -20.77
N PHE A 211 7.50 -7.45 -20.61
CA PHE A 211 8.45 -8.14 -21.48
C PHE A 211 7.73 -9.19 -22.33
N TYR A 212 8.02 -9.24 -23.63
CA TYR A 212 7.54 -10.29 -24.53
C TYR A 212 8.64 -10.71 -25.50
N LYS A 213 8.88 -12.02 -25.61
CA LYS A 213 9.98 -12.60 -26.42
C LYS A 213 11.34 -11.93 -26.17
N GLY A 214 11.65 -11.66 -24.89
CA GLY A 214 12.92 -11.06 -24.48
C GLY A 214 13.06 -9.56 -24.74
N ARG A 215 12.00 -8.86 -25.19
CA ARG A 215 12.01 -7.41 -25.44
C ARG A 215 11.12 -6.66 -24.47
N ALA A 216 11.54 -5.48 -24.03
CA ALA A 216 10.78 -4.59 -23.17
C ALA A 216 9.82 -3.73 -24.01
N TYR A 217 8.51 -3.85 -23.77
CA TYR A 217 7.50 -3.04 -24.44
C TYR A 217 7.21 -1.82 -23.59
N MET A 218 7.22 -0.65 -24.20
CA MET A 218 7.09 0.63 -23.51
C MET A 218 6.07 1.53 -24.20
N ARG A 219 5.51 2.45 -23.43
CA ARG A 219 4.67 3.53 -23.93
C ARG A 219 5.09 4.85 -23.30
N GLU A 220 4.95 5.94 -24.03
CA GLU A 220 5.03 7.28 -23.49
C GLU A 220 3.63 7.71 -23.02
N VAL A 221 3.51 8.15 -21.78
CA VAL A 221 2.25 8.55 -21.17
C VAL A 221 2.38 9.97 -20.66
N THR A 222 1.57 10.88 -21.22
CA THR A 222 1.31 12.17 -20.56
C THR A 222 0.39 11.89 -19.37
N PRO A 223 0.73 12.35 -18.16
CA PRO A 223 -0.12 12.16 -17.00
C PRO A 223 -1.31 13.12 -17.10
N GLU A 224 -2.28 12.81 -17.95
CA GLU A 224 -3.58 13.50 -18.08
C GLU A 224 -4.70 12.63 -17.49
N ARG A 225 -5.66 13.23 -16.78
CA ARG A 225 -6.76 12.48 -16.14
C ARG A 225 -7.89 12.18 -17.14
N PRO A 226 -8.51 10.98 -17.11
CA PRO A 226 -8.11 9.79 -16.35
C PRO A 226 -6.98 9.01 -17.03
N LEU A 227 -5.97 8.60 -16.25
CA LEU A 227 -4.95 7.65 -16.71
C LEU A 227 -5.55 6.25 -16.76
N THR A 228 -5.46 5.60 -17.92
CA THR A 228 -6.01 4.26 -18.14
C THR A 228 -5.02 3.36 -18.87
N PHE A 229 -5.38 2.08 -19.03
CA PHE A 229 -4.69 1.17 -19.93
C PHE A 229 -4.58 1.70 -21.37
N HIS A 230 -5.48 2.60 -21.79
CA HIS A 230 -5.53 3.15 -23.14
C HIS A 230 -4.78 4.48 -23.29
N SER A 231 -4.19 5.01 -22.22
CA SER A 231 -3.47 6.30 -22.25
C SER A 231 -2.07 6.16 -22.84
N GLY A 232 -1.63 7.19 -23.56
CA GLY A 232 -0.28 7.33 -24.10
C GLY A 232 -0.10 6.86 -25.54
N VAL A 233 1.15 6.76 -25.97
CA VAL A 233 1.56 6.33 -27.31
C VAL A 233 2.59 5.20 -27.17
N CYS A 234 2.35 4.06 -27.82
CA CYS A 234 3.25 2.92 -27.80
C CYS A 234 4.57 3.28 -28.49
N LEU A 235 5.68 3.00 -27.80
CA LEU A 235 7.03 3.22 -28.33
C LEU A 235 7.60 1.98 -29.01
N SER A 236 6.92 0.82 -28.89
CA SER A 236 7.41 -0.49 -29.32
C SER A 236 6.70 -1.04 -30.57
N THR A 237 6.00 -0.19 -31.32
CA THR A 237 5.36 -0.58 -32.60
C THR A 237 6.36 -1.02 -33.66
N HIS A 238 7.62 -0.58 -33.55
CA HIS A 238 8.70 -0.89 -34.47
C HIS A 238 9.34 -2.28 -34.24
N TYR A 239 8.89 -3.05 -33.25
CA TYR A 239 9.43 -4.39 -32.99
C TYR A 239 8.92 -5.43 -34.00
N GLU A 240 9.80 -6.37 -34.36
CA GLU A 240 9.48 -7.51 -35.22
C GLU A 240 8.36 -8.39 -34.64
N PHE A 241 8.40 -8.63 -33.33
CA PHE A 241 7.31 -9.27 -32.62
C PHE A 241 6.31 -8.19 -32.21
N GLU A 242 5.07 -8.32 -32.64
CA GLU A 242 4.04 -7.38 -32.23
C GLU A 242 3.67 -7.56 -30.74
N CYS A 243 3.19 -6.47 -30.13
CA CYS A 243 2.74 -6.50 -28.75
C CYS A 243 1.58 -7.51 -28.60
N PRO A 244 1.60 -8.41 -27.59
CA PRO A 244 0.50 -9.37 -27.37
C PRO A 244 -0.83 -8.69 -26.99
N MET A 245 -0.79 -7.40 -26.66
CA MET A 245 -1.96 -6.59 -26.32
C MET A 245 -2.38 -5.63 -27.45
N LYS A 246 -1.82 -5.76 -28.67
CA LYS A 246 -2.03 -4.79 -29.77
C LYS A 246 -3.51 -4.48 -30.04
N GLU A 247 -4.36 -5.50 -30.00
CA GLU A 247 -5.80 -5.37 -30.30
C GLU A 247 -6.60 -4.69 -29.18
N LYS A 248 -6.06 -4.63 -27.96
CA LYS A 248 -6.75 -4.08 -26.78
C LYS A 248 -6.11 -2.78 -26.28
N CYS A 249 -4.89 -2.48 -26.72
CA CYS A 249 -4.09 -1.38 -26.19
C CYS A 249 -4.33 -0.09 -26.96
N GLY A 250 -4.98 0.89 -26.31
CA GLY A 250 -5.22 2.21 -26.91
C GLY A 250 -3.93 2.94 -27.29
N ALA A 251 -2.86 2.78 -26.51
CA ALA A 251 -1.56 3.38 -26.83
C ALA A 251 -0.93 2.77 -28.10
N TYR A 252 -1.18 1.48 -28.37
CA TYR A 252 -0.70 0.83 -29.59
C TYR A 252 -1.45 1.34 -30.81
N ALA A 253 -2.78 1.41 -30.74
CA ALA A 253 -3.62 1.99 -31.79
C ALA A 253 -3.25 3.47 -32.09
N ALA A 254 -3.04 4.27 -31.04
CA ALA A 254 -2.62 5.67 -31.16
C ALA A 254 -1.27 5.82 -31.91
N ALA A 255 -0.32 4.92 -31.64
CA ALA A 255 0.99 4.91 -32.31
C ALA A 255 0.90 4.52 -33.81
N LEU A 256 -0.16 3.83 -34.22
CA LEU A 256 -0.43 3.50 -35.62
C LEU A 256 -1.26 4.58 -36.35
N GLY A 257 -1.65 5.67 -35.66
CA GLY A 257 -2.52 6.71 -36.23
C GLY A 257 -3.99 6.32 -36.32
N GLU A 258 -4.38 5.20 -35.70
CA GLU A 258 -5.75 4.69 -35.70
C GLU A 258 -6.56 5.29 -34.55
N VAL A 259 -6.75 6.61 -34.55
CA VAL A 259 -7.53 7.28 -33.50
C VAL A 259 -8.94 7.57 -33.99
N HIS A 260 -9.79 6.54 -34.03
CA HIS A 260 -11.23 6.76 -34.08
C HIS A 260 -12.02 5.81 -33.18
N ALA A 261 -12.88 6.40 -32.35
CA ALA A 261 -14.07 5.82 -31.70
C ALA A 261 -13.96 4.92 -30.44
N TYR A 262 -12.81 4.73 -29.78
CA TYR A 262 -12.78 3.88 -28.56
C TYR A 262 -12.96 4.64 -27.22
N TYR A 263 -12.65 5.93 -27.16
CA TYR A 263 -12.63 6.70 -25.89
C TYR A 263 -14.01 7.00 -25.27
N ALA A 264 -15.12 6.70 -25.96
CA ALA A 264 -16.47 6.88 -25.42
C ALA A 264 -16.94 5.73 -24.52
N ALA A 265 -16.34 4.54 -24.59
CA ALA A 265 -16.92 3.31 -24.01
C ALA A 265 -16.41 2.92 -22.61
N LEU A 266 -15.39 3.58 -22.05
CA LEU A 266 -14.66 3.09 -20.86
C LEU A 266 -14.95 3.81 -19.54
N ARG A 267 -15.91 4.74 -19.50
CA ARG A 267 -16.25 5.54 -18.31
C ARG A 267 -16.97 4.79 -17.18
N SER A 268 -17.09 3.46 -17.21
CA SER A 268 -18.03 2.73 -16.32
C SER A 268 -17.50 1.48 -15.63
N ARG A 269 -16.18 1.23 -15.59
CA ARG A 269 -15.66 0.06 -14.86
C ARG A 269 -15.13 0.45 -13.48
N PRO A 270 -15.73 -0.03 -12.38
CA PRO A 270 -15.17 0.13 -11.06
C PRO A 270 -13.82 -0.61 -10.96
N LEU A 271 -12.93 -0.06 -10.13
CA LEU A 271 -11.69 -0.72 -9.73
C LEU A 271 -12.03 -2.11 -9.16
N PRO A 272 -11.24 -3.16 -9.45
CA PRO A 272 -11.44 -4.46 -8.82
C PRO A 272 -11.36 -4.30 -7.29
N PRO A 273 -12.23 -4.98 -6.52
CA PRO A 273 -12.17 -4.91 -5.06
C PRO A 273 -10.78 -5.38 -4.62
N ALA A 274 -10.14 -4.55 -3.78
CA ALA A 274 -8.80 -4.84 -3.29
C ALA A 274 -8.79 -6.22 -2.61
N LEU A 275 -7.86 -7.09 -3.03
CA LEU A 275 -7.54 -8.30 -2.28
C LEU A 275 -6.95 -7.85 -0.93
N CYS A 276 -7.74 -7.94 0.14
CA CYS A 276 -7.25 -7.84 1.51
C CYS A 276 -7.45 -9.17 2.25
N ILE A 277 -7.09 -9.22 3.53
CA ILE A 277 -7.19 -10.44 4.34
C ILE A 277 -8.68 -10.77 4.50
N ARG A 278 -9.07 -12.00 4.15
CA ARG A 278 -10.48 -12.45 4.14
C ARG A 278 -10.72 -13.47 5.23
N TYR A 279 -11.88 -13.38 5.85
CA TYR A 279 -12.47 -14.52 6.55
C TYR A 279 -12.85 -15.59 5.53
N LYS A 280 -12.25 -16.78 5.61
CA LYS A 280 -12.86 -17.96 4.99
C LYS A 280 -14.01 -18.41 5.89
N GLY A 281 -15.22 -17.97 5.57
CA GLY A 281 -16.44 -18.36 6.29
C GLY A 281 -17.62 -17.40 6.12
N SER A 282 -17.38 -16.12 5.77
CA SER A 282 -18.46 -15.22 5.37
C SER A 282 -18.83 -15.47 3.92
N VAL A 283 -19.93 -16.20 3.73
CA VAL A 283 -20.71 -16.12 2.50
C VAL A 283 -21.04 -14.65 2.31
N SER A 284 -20.65 -14.10 1.15
CA SER A 284 -21.12 -12.78 0.71
C SER A 284 -22.64 -12.75 0.81
N ALA A 285 -23.18 -12.03 1.79
CA ALA A 285 -24.55 -11.58 1.74
C ALA A 285 -24.62 -10.51 0.64
N ASN A 286 -25.50 -10.75 -0.32
CA ASN A 286 -25.74 -9.95 -1.53
C ASN A 286 -25.90 -8.45 -1.27
#